data_AF-A0A7L2H0C8-F1
#
_entry.id   AF-A0A7L2H0C8-F1
#
_cell.length_a   1.000
_cell.length_b   1.000
_cell.length_c   1.000
_cell.angle_alpha   90.00
_cell.angle_beta   90.00
_cell.angle_gamma   90.00
#
_symmetry.space_group_name_H-M   'P 1'
#
loop_
_entity.id
_entity.type
_entity.pdbx_description
1 polymer ?
#
loop_
_entity_poly.entity_id
_entity_poly.type
_entity_poly.pdbx_seq_one_letter_code
_entity_poly.pdbx_strand_id
1 'polypeptide(L)'
;GFYGERFGEDVLEVIKDSNPVDKCKLDPNKAYIQITYVEPYFDTYEMKDRITYFDKNYNLRRFMYCTPFTLDGRAHGELHEQFKRKTILTTSHAFPYIKTRINVIHKEEIILTPIEVAIEDMQKKTQELAFATHQDPADPKMLQMVLQGSVGTTVNQGPLEVAQVFLSEIPNDPKLFRHHNKLRLCFKDFTKR
;
A
#
# COMPACT_ATOMS: atom_id res chain seq x y z
N GLY A 1 13.94 13.61 22.31
CA GLY A 1 14.16 13.28 20.88
C GLY A 1 14.80 14.47 20.18
N PHE A 2 15.56 14.31 19.08
CA PHE A 2 16.44 15.36 18.52
C PHE A 2 15.81 16.78 18.45
N TYR A 3 14.59 16.90 17.93
CA TYR A 3 13.91 18.20 17.84
C TYR A 3 13.22 18.63 19.15
N GLY A 4 12.80 17.68 20.00
CA GLY A 4 12.24 17.98 21.32
C GLY A 4 13.29 18.55 22.28
N GLU A 5 14.53 18.04 22.20
CA GLU A 5 15.68 18.59 22.94
C GLU A 5 16.02 20.04 22.52
N ARG A 6 15.69 20.41 21.28
CA ARG A 6 15.98 21.74 20.73
C ARG A 6 14.85 22.75 20.93
N PHE A 7 13.59 22.31 20.90
CA PHE A 7 12.42 23.19 20.87
C PHE A 7 11.48 23.02 22.08
N GLY A 8 11.67 22.01 22.92
CA GLY A 8 10.74 21.59 23.97
C GLY A 8 9.93 20.38 23.54
N GLU A 9 9.84 19.37 24.41
CA GLU A 9 9.04 18.15 24.16
C GLU A 9 7.53 18.45 24.11
N ASP A 10 7.09 19.55 24.72
CA ASP A 10 5.72 20.07 24.71
C ASP A 10 5.35 20.83 23.43
N VAL A 11 6.35 21.30 22.68
CA VAL A 11 6.18 22.07 21.43
C VAL A 11 6.16 21.16 20.21
N LEU A 12 6.82 20.00 20.26
CA LEU A 12 6.98 19.09 19.14
C LEU A 12 5.82 18.08 19.05
N GLU A 13 5.16 18.03 17.89
CA GLU A 13 4.15 17.02 17.58
C GLU A 13 4.50 16.23 16.31
N VAL A 14 4.34 14.91 16.39
CA VAL A 14 4.45 14.04 15.22
C VAL A 14 3.06 13.83 14.63
N ILE A 15 2.87 14.25 13.37
CA ILE A 15 1.65 13.97 12.62
C ILE A 15 1.66 12.48 12.30
N LYS A 16 0.67 11.76 12.85
CA LYS A 16 0.56 10.30 12.76
C LYS A 16 -0.11 9.82 11.48
N ASP A 17 -0.89 10.68 10.83
CA ASP A 17 -1.51 10.39 9.54
C ASP A 17 -0.55 10.67 8.37
N SER A 18 -0.85 10.08 7.21
CA SER A 18 -0.11 10.26 5.97
C SER A 18 -0.86 11.13 4.95
N ASN A 19 -1.92 11.82 5.38
CA ASN A 19 -2.72 12.66 4.51
C ASN A 19 -1.99 13.96 4.18
N PRO A 20 -2.37 14.66 3.09
CA PRO A 20 -1.94 16.03 2.86
C PRO A 20 -2.28 16.91 4.07
N VAL A 21 -1.27 17.61 4.59
CA VAL A 21 -1.41 18.43 5.80
C VAL A 21 -2.04 19.77 5.45
N ASP A 22 -3.20 20.04 6.03
CA ASP A 22 -3.84 21.36 6.00
C ASP A 22 -3.22 22.27 7.07
N LYS A 23 -2.38 23.21 6.63
CA LYS A 23 -1.67 24.12 7.53
C LYS A 23 -2.61 25.01 8.35
N CYS A 24 -3.82 25.28 7.87
CA CYS A 24 -4.79 26.12 8.58
C CYS A 24 -5.35 25.44 9.84
N LYS A 25 -5.23 24.12 9.94
CA LYS A 25 -5.68 23.33 11.10
C LYS A 25 -4.57 23.11 12.14
N LEU A 26 -3.34 23.54 11.85
CA LEU A 26 -2.21 23.38 12.75
C LEU A 26 -2.10 24.57 13.70
N ASP A 27 -1.69 24.31 14.95
CA ASP A 27 -1.37 25.37 15.89
C ASP A 27 -0.07 26.08 15.43
N PRO A 28 -0.11 27.39 15.10
CA PRO A 28 1.07 28.10 14.63
C PRO A 28 2.18 28.20 15.69
N ASN A 29 1.90 27.89 16.96
CA ASN A 29 2.89 27.89 18.05
C ASN A 29 3.58 26.54 18.25
N LYS A 30 3.20 25.50 17.49
CA LYS A 30 3.79 24.16 17.59
C LYS A 30 4.67 23.81 16.39
N ALA A 31 5.58 22.86 16.60
CA ALA A 31 6.42 22.29 15.57
C ALA A 31 5.89 20.92 15.15
N TYR A 32 5.67 20.71 13.85
CA TYR A 32 5.09 19.47 13.33
C TYR A 32 6.08 18.71 12.45
N ILE A 33 6.15 17.39 12.65
CA ILE A 33 6.88 16.48 11.77
C ILE A 33 5.93 15.38 11.32
N GLN A 34 5.73 15.26 10.00
CA GLN A 34 5.05 14.10 9.41
C GLN A 34 6.09 13.07 8.98
N ILE A 35 5.92 11.83 9.45
CA ILE A 35 6.80 10.72 9.09
C ILE A 35 5.92 9.65 8.46
N THR A 36 6.23 9.27 7.22
CA THR A 36 5.50 8.24 6.49
C THR A 36 6.50 7.27 5.91
N TYR A 37 6.30 5.98 6.19
CA TYR A 37 7.07 4.91 5.55
C TYR A 37 6.76 4.88 4.05
N VAL A 38 7.80 4.70 3.24
CA VAL A 38 7.70 4.61 1.78
C VAL A 38 8.52 3.43 1.28
N GLU A 39 8.08 2.81 0.19
CA GLU A 39 8.79 1.75 -0.51
C GLU A 39 9.30 2.25 -1.86
N PRO A 40 10.42 1.73 -2.40
CA PRO A 40 10.81 2.02 -3.78
C PRO A 40 9.69 1.69 -4.76
N TYR A 41 9.41 2.62 -5.68
CA TYR A 41 8.38 2.46 -6.70
C TYR A 41 9.02 2.23 -8.07
N PHE A 42 8.53 1.20 -8.75
CA PHE A 42 8.93 0.84 -10.08
C PHE A 42 7.68 0.63 -10.93
N ASP A 43 7.67 1.17 -12.15
CA ASP A 43 6.60 0.88 -13.08
C ASP A 43 6.73 -0.53 -13.68
N THR A 44 5.74 -0.92 -14.48
CA THR A 44 5.70 -2.25 -15.10
C THR A 44 6.86 -2.52 -16.05
N TYR A 45 7.49 -1.50 -16.61
CA TYR A 45 8.66 -1.68 -17.48
C TYR A 45 9.90 -1.91 -16.62
N GLU A 46 10.14 -1.06 -15.62
CA GLU A 46 11.25 -1.21 -14.68
C GLU A 46 11.21 -2.56 -13.94
N MET A 47 10.03 -3.05 -13.59
CA MET A 47 9.90 -4.34 -12.90
C MET A 47 10.29 -5.56 -13.75
N LYS A 48 10.35 -5.43 -15.09
CA LYS A 48 10.88 -6.49 -15.96
C LYS A 48 12.39 -6.60 -15.85
N ASP A 49 13.07 -5.47 -15.73
CA ASP A 49 14.53 -5.42 -15.67
C ASP A 49 15.04 -5.60 -14.23
N ARG A 50 14.28 -5.11 -13.24
CA ARG A 50 14.67 -5.13 -11.83
C ARG A 50 14.24 -6.41 -11.12
N ILE A 51 14.92 -7.50 -11.44
CA ILE A 51 14.61 -8.83 -10.90
C ILE A 51 15.34 -9.07 -9.58
N THR A 52 16.64 -8.78 -9.53
CA THR A 52 17.48 -9.13 -8.37
C THR A 52 17.30 -8.17 -7.20
N TYR A 53 17.78 -8.57 -6.03
CA TYR A 53 17.85 -7.69 -4.87
C TYR A 53 18.65 -6.42 -5.18
N PHE A 54 19.78 -6.54 -5.87
CA PHE A 54 20.61 -5.38 -6.21
C PHE A 54 19.87 -4.40 -7.13
N ASP A 55 19.20 -4.91 -8.17
CA ASP A 55 18.47 -4.05 -9.12
C ASP A 55 17.32 -3.30 -8.45
N LYS A 56 16.75 -3.86 -7.38
CA LYS A 56 15.71 -3.22 -6.56
C LYS A 56 16.26 -2.25 -5.51
N ASN A 57 17.58 -2.12 -5.37
CA ASN A 57 18.26 -1.28 -4.39
C ASN A 57 19.23 -0.25 -4.99
N TYR A 58 19.31 -0.15 -6.31
CA TYR A 58 20.18 0.79 -7.02
C TYR A 58 19.38 1.74 -7.91
N ASN A 59 19.85 2.98 -8.06
CA ASN A 59 19.22 4.02 -8.86
C ASN A 59 17.72 4.21 -8.52
N LEU A 60 17.43 4.36 -7.23
CA LEU A 60 16.07 4.52 -6.69
C LEU A 60 15.70 5.99 -6.62
N ARG A 61 14.80 6.42 -7.51
CA ARG A 61 14.37 7.82 -7.57
C ARG A 61 12.91 8.04 -7.20
N ARG A 62 12.10 6.98 -7.27
CA ARG A 62 10.67 7.03 -6.98
C ARG A 62 10.35 6.17 -5.77
N PHE A 63 9.49 6.68 -4.91
CA PHE A 63 9.05 6.03 -3.69
C PHE A 63 7.54 6.16 -3.58
N MET A 64 6.85 5.18 -3.00
CA MET A 64 5.40 5.17 -2.90
C MET A 64 4.92 4.79 -1.52
N TYR A 65 3.83 5.42 -1.10
CA TYR A 65 3.06 5.03 0.07
C TYR A 65 1.56 5.03 -0.26
N CYS A 66 0.80 4.25 0.51
CA CYS A 66 -0.64 4.15 0.37
C CYS A 66 -1.35 4.80 1.56
N THR A 67 -2.42 5.54 1.28
CA THR A 67 -3.31 6.09 2.31
C THR A 67 -4.73 5.61 2.05
N PRO A 68 -5.36 4.86 2.99
CA PRO A 68 -6.75 4.44 2.86
C PRO A 68 -7.67 5.63 3.13
N PHE A 69 -8.77 5.72 2.38
CA PHE A 69 -9.80 6.71 2.62
C PHE A 69 -11.17 6.25 2.09
N THR A 70 -12.22 6.88 2.55
CA THR A 70 -13.59 6.74 2.05
C THR A 70 -14.07 8.08 1.50
N LEU A 71 -15.13 8.08 0.67
CA LEU A 71 -15.65 9.33 0.08
C LEU A 71 -16.25 10.29 1.12
N ASP A 72 -16.67 9.79 2.27
CA ASP A 72 -17.15 10.58 3.40
C ASP A 72 -16.01 11.13 4.30
N GLY A 73 -14.75 10.87 3.95
CA GLY A 73 -13.56 11.44 4.61
C GLY A 73 -12.99 10.62 5.76
N ARG A 74 -13.55 9.44 6.08
CA ARG A 74 -12.93 8.50 7.04
C ARG A 74 -11.69 7.84 6.43
N ALA A 75 -10.80 7.34 7.28
CA ALA A 75 -9.67 6.52 6.83
C ALA A 75 -10.14 5.11 6.42
N HIS A 76 -11.10 4.55 7.17
CA HIS A 76 -11.59 3.19 7.01
C HIS A 76 -13.12 3.15 6.95
N GLY A 77 -13.65 2.27 6.10
CA GLY A 77 -15.08 1.99 5.94
C GLY A 77 -15.30 0.54 5.49
N GLU A 78 -16.50 0.24 5.01
CA GLU A 78 -16.83 -1.09 4.49
C GLU A 78 -16.09 -1.38 3.17
N LEU A 79 -16.02 -2.65 2.75
CA LEU A 79 -15.30 -3.05 1.52
C LEU A 79 -15.67 -2.20 0.31
N HIS A 80 -16.97 -1.95 0.11
CA HIS A 80 -17.49 -1.19 -1.03
C HIS A 80 -17.28 0.33 -0.91
N GLU A 81 -16.86 0.82 0.26
CA GLU A 81 -16.56 2.23 0.50
C GLU A 81 -15.05 2.52 0.50
N GLN A 82 -14.21 1.49 0.61
CA GLN A 82 -12.79 1.64 0.87
C GLN A 82 -11.99 1.97 -0.40
N PHE A 83 -11.59 3.23 -0.55
CA PHE A 83 -10.64 3.67 -1.56
C PHE A 83 -9.20 3.61 -1.02
N LYS A 84 -8.24 3.63 -1.94
CA LYS A 84 -6.80 3.70 -1.62
C LYS A 84 -6.14 4.74 -2.51
N ARG A 85 -5.39 5.66 -1.91
CA ARG A 85 -4.55 6.62 -2.64
C ARG A 85 -3.10 6.17 -2.62
N LYS A 86 -2.52 5.95 -3.79
CA LYS A 86 -1.08 5.72 -3.95
C LYS A 86 -0.41 7.04 -4.26
N THR A 87 0.44 7.50 -3.35
CA THR A 87 1.25 8.70 -3.55
C THR A 87 2.65 8.30 -3.98
N ILE A 88 3.08 8.74 -5.16
CA ILE A 88 4.42 8.49 -5.69
C ILE A 88 5.24 9.78 -5.56
N LEU A 89 6.34 9.69 -4.83
CA LEU A 89 7.28 10.78 -4.59
C LEU A 89 8.53 10.58 -5.45
N THR A 90 8.95 11.62 -6.16
CA THR A 90 10.19 11.62 -6.93
C THR A 90 11.20 12.54 -6.26
N THR A 91 12.39 12.02 -5.96
CA THR A 91 13.48 12.75 -5.33
C THR A 91 14.38 13.48 -6.34
N SER A 92 15.07 14.53 -5.89
CA SER A 92 15.99 15.29 -6.75
C SER A 92 17.14 14.42 -7.30
N HIS A 93 17.62 13.48 -6.50
CA HIS A 93 18.68 12.52 -6.83
C HIS A 93 18.24 11.11 -6.45
N ALA A 94 18.83 10.10 -7.08
CA ALA A 94 18.55 8.69 -6.78
C ALA A 94 19.38 8.19 -5.60
N PHE A 95 18.85 7.20 -4.87
CA PHE A 95 19.62 6.39 -3.93
C PHE A 95 20.31 5.21 -4.65
N PRO A 96 21.46 4.73 -4.16
CA PRO A 96 22.26 5.30 -3.06
C PRO A 96 22.87 6.66 -3.44
N TYR A 97 23.05 7.55 -2.46
CA TYR A 97 23.60 8.89 -2.63
C TYR A 97 24.56 9.26 -1.50
N ILE A 98 25.38 10.30 -1.69
CA ILE A 98 26.34 10.75 -0.67
C ILE A 98 25.66 11.29 0.60
N LYS A 99 24.36 11.64 0.51
CA LYS A 99 23.54 12.08 1.65
C LYS A 99 22.51 11.01 2.01
N THR A 100 22.18 10.92 3.29
CA THR A 100 21.15 10.01 3.84
C THR A 100 19.72 10.53 3.66
N ARG A 101 19.54 11.77 3.19
CA ARG A 101 18.24 12.39 2.91
C ARG A 101 18.30 13.23 1.64
N ILE A 102 17.22 13.18 0.86
CA ILE A 102 17.09 13.85 -0.43
C ILE A 102 15.70 14.47 -0.50
N ASN A 103 15.61 15.71 -0.98
CA ASN A 103 14.34 16.40 -1.11
C ASN A 103 13.48 15.77 -2.21
N VAL A 104 12.17 15.69 -1.94
CA VAL A 104 11.15 15.41 -2.95
C VAL A 104 10.99 16.64 -3.84
N ILE A 105 10.97 16.43 -5.15
CA ILE A 105 10.79 17.49 -6.17
C ILE A 105 9.50 17.34 -6.97
N HIS A 106 8.88 16.16 -6.93
CA HIS A 106 7.63 15.90 -7.61
C HIS A 106 6.80 14.87 -6.84
N LYS A 107 5.47 15.01 -6.94
CA LYS A 107 4.47 14.16 -6.30
C LYS A 107 3.36 13.86 -7.30
N GLU A 108 3.01 12.59 -7.41
CA GLU A 108 1.89 12.08 -8.20
C GLU A 108 0.93 11.30 -7.29
N GLU A 109 -0.36 11.34 -7.57
CA GLU A 109 -1.37 10.58 -6.83
C GLU A 109 -2.20 9.72 -7.79
N ILE A 110 -2.34 8.43 -7.48
CA ILE A 110 -3.19 7.48 -8.20
C ILE A 110 -4.25 6.99 -7.21
N ILE A 111 -5.52 7.15 -7.56
CA ILE A 111 -6.65 6.71 -6.73
C ILE A 111 -7.16 5.37 -7.24
N LEU A 112 -7.31 4.42 -6.33
CA LEU A 112 -7.89 3.10 -6.58
C LEU A 112 -9.31 3.07 -6.01
N THR A 113 -10.23 2.60 -6.84
CA THR A 113 -11.60 2.29 -6.45
C THR A 113 -11.66 1.04 -5.55
N PRO A 114 -12.76 0.84 -4.81
CA PRO A 114 -12.95 -0.31 -3.91
C PRO A 114 -12.62 -1.68 -4.52
N ILE A 115 -13.09 -1.94 -5.75
CA ILE A 115 -12.79 -3.21 -6.43
C ILE A 115 -11.32 -3.32 -6.82
N GLU A 116 -10.64 -2.23 -7.15
CA GLU A 116 -9.20 -2.23 -7.43
C GLU A 116 -8.39 -2.47 -6.16
N VAL A 117 -8.83 -1.94 -5.01
CA VAL A 117 -8.24 -2.27 -3.70
C VAL A 117 -8.35 -3.76 -3.43
N ALA A 118 -9.55 -4.34 -3.60
CA ALA A 118 -9.78 -5.77 -3.42
C ALA A 118 -8.92 -6.64 -4.35
N ILE A 119 -8.75 -6.23 -5.61
CA ILE A 119 -7.87 -6.94 -6.57
C ILE A 119 -6.42 -6.94 -6.07
N GLU A 120 -5.89 -5.80 -5.64
CA GLU A 120 -4.51 -5.73 -5.16
C GLU A 120 -4.28 -6.56 -3.91
N ASP A 121 -5.24 -6.54 -2.98
CA ASP A 121 -5.13 -7.31 -1.73
C ASP A 121 -5.18 -8.82 -2.01
N MET A 122 -6.07 -9.26 -2.91
CA MET A 122 -6.12 -10.66 -3.36
C MET A 122 -4.82 -11.07 -4.07
N GLN A 123 -4.31 -10.25 -5.00
CA GLN A 123 -3.05 -10.55 -5.71
C GLN A 123 -1.86 -10.62 -4.76
N LYS A 124 -1.76 -9.68 -3.81
CA LYS A 124 -0.70 -9.68 -2.79
C LYS A 124 -0.80 -10.95 -1.95
N LYS A 125 -2.00 -11.33 -1.50
CA LYS A 125 -2.19 -12.55 -0.71
C LYS A 125 -1.81 -13.81 -1.47
N THR A 126 -2.21 -13.93 -2.73
CA THR A 126 -1.81 -15.05 -3.61
C THR A 126 -0.30 -15.12 -3.79
N GLN A 127 0.38 -13.97 -3.91
CA GLN A 127 1.84 -13.92 -4.04
C GLN A 127 2.54 -14.29 -2.73
N GLU A 128 2.05 -13.82 -1.58
CA GLU A 128 2.56 -14.20 -0.25
C GLU A 128 2.47 -15.71 -0.02
N LEU A 129 1.32 -16.32 -0.37
CA LEU A 129 1.14 -17.77 -0.33
C LEU A 129 2.14 -18.48 -1.25
N ALA A 130 2.22 -18.05 -2.52
CA ALA A 130 3.14 -18.65 -3.47
C ALA A 130 4.60 -18.55 -3.01
N PHE A 131 5.02 -17.43 -2.41
CA PHE A 131 6.35 -17.28 -1.86
C PHE A 131 6.58 -18.28 -0.71
N ALA A 132 5.66 -18.31 0.27
CA ALA A 132 5.80 -19.17 1.44
C ALA A 132 5.79 -20.67 1.10
N THR A 133 5.08 -21.09 0.05
CA THR A 133 5.02 -22.51 -0.37
C THR A 133 6.21 -22.97 -1.21
N HIS A 134 6.90 -22.05 -1.90
CA HIS A 134 8.03 -22.39 -2.79
C HIS A 134 9.40 -21.99 -2.21
N GLN A 135 9.43 -21.38 -1.02
CA GLN A 135 10.67 -21.02 -0.34
C GLN A 135 11.48 -22.27 0.03
N ASP A 136 12.79 -22.22 -0.22
CA ASP A 136 13.75 -23.27 0.16
C ASP A 136 14.95 -22.63 0.91
N PRO A 137 15.23 -23.02 2.18
CA PRO A 137 14.47 -23.96 2.98
C PRO A 137 13.08 -23.42 3.34
N ALA A 138 12.12 -24.34 3.45
CA ALA A 138 10.76 -24.02 3.87
C ALA A 138 10.76 -23.37 5.27
N ASP A 139 9.89 -22.38 5.47
CA ASP A 139 9.63 -21.75 6.76
C ASP A 139 8.20 -22.10 7.21
N PRO A 140 8.02 -23.15 8.04
CA PRO A 140 6.70 -23.59 8.47
C PRO A 140 5.93 -22.53 9.25
N LYS A 141 6.62 -21.65 9.98
CA LYS A 141 5.97 -20.59 10.78
C LYS A 141 5.41 -19.51 9.86
N MET A 142 6.21 -19.07 8.88
CA MET A 142 5.76 -18.10 7.88
C MET A 142 4.60 -18.67 7.06
N LEU A 143 4.72 -19.91 6.58
CA LEU A 143 3.67 -20.57 5.82
C LEU A 143 2.37 -20.70 6.63
N GLN A 144 2.45 -21.16 7.88
CA GLN A 144 1.28 -21.29 8.75
C GLN A 144 0.61 -19.94 8.99
N MET A 145 1.39 -18.88 9.25
CA MET A 145 0.86 -17.53 9.45
C MET A 145 0.13 -17.00 8.21
N VAL A 146 0.74 -17.12 7.02
CA VAL A 146 0.12 -16.64 5.77
C VAL A 146 -1.12 -17.46 5.45
N LEU A 147 -1.06 -18.79 5.57
CA LEU A 147 -2.19 -19.67 5.27
C LEU A 147 -3.37 -19.42 6.23
N GLN A 148 -3.12 -19.38 7.53
CA GLN A 148 -4.15 -19.09 8.52
C GLN A 148 -4.79 -17.71 8.27
N GLY A 149 -3.99 -16.69 7.98
CA GLY A 149 -4.48 -15.35 7.64
C GLY A 149 -5.18 -15.25 6.27
N SER A 150 -5.13 -16.31 5.46
CA SER A 150 -5.77 -16.37 4.14
C SER A 150 -7.12 -17.10 4.18
N VAL A 151 -7.20 -18.24 4.88
CA VAL A 151 -8.42 -19.09 4.90
C VAL A 151 -9.20 -19.00 6.22
N GLY A 152 -8.54 -18.62 7.32
CA GLY A 152 -9.08 -18.61 8.67
C GLY A 152 -9.07 -17.20 9.27
N THR A 153 -9.37 -16.18 8.48
CA THR A 153 -9.46 -14.79 8.96
C THR A 153 -10.55 -14.66 10.02
N THR A 154 -10.17 -14.30 11.25
CA THR A 154 -11.11 -14.13 12.38
C THR A 154 -11.36 -12.67 12.77
N VAL A 155 -10.50 -11.75 12.33
CA VAL A 155 -10.55 -10.32 12.72
C VAL A 155 -10.90 -9.42 11.54
N ASN A 156 -10.34 -9.68 10.36
CA ASN A 156 -10.63 -8.93 9.15
C ASN A 156 -11.64 -9.67 8.29
N GLN A 157 -12.38 -8.94 7.44
CA GLN A 157 -13.26 -9.53 6.44
C GLN A 157 -12.46 -10.50 5.55
N GLY A 158 -12.96 -11.73 5.45
CA GLY A 158 -12.30 -12.79 4.71
C GLY A 158 -12.50 -12.71 3.19
N PRO A 159 -11.79 -13.54 2.41
CA PRO A 159 -11.93 -13.57 0.96
C PRO A 159 -13.37 -13.87 0.49
N LEU A 160 -14.16 -14.61 1.29
CA LEU A 160 -15.57 -14.87 0.98
C LEU A 160 -16.40 -13.59 0.92
N GLU A 161 -16.23 -12.68 1.90
CA GLU A 161 -16.95 -11.41 1.95
C GLU A 161 -16.59 -10.53 0.74
N VAL A 162 -15.31 -10.50 0.35
CA VAL A 162 -14.84 -9.79 -0.85
C VAL A 162 -15.53 -10.32 -2.11
N ALA A 163 -15.69 -11.64 -2.23
CA ALA A 163 -16.42 -12.23 -3.36
C ALA A 163 -17.92 -11.85 -3.32
N GLN A 164 -18.55 -11.87 -2.15
CA GLN A 164 -19.96 -11.52 -2.01
C GLN A 164 -20.22 -10.04 -2.35
N VAL A 165 -19.34 -9.13 -1.93
CA VAL A 165 -19.49 -7.70 -2.21
C VAL A 165 -19.27 -7.38 -3.69
N PHE A 166 -18.24 -7.97 -4.33
CA PHE A 166 -17.81 -7.52 -5.66
C PHE A 166 -18.14 -8.48 -6.81
N LEU A 167 -18.53 -9.73 -6.56
CA LEU A 167 -18.75 -10.76 -7.60
C LEU A 167 -20.17 -11.35 -7.62
N SER A 168 -21.08 -10.90 -6.74
CA SER A 168 -22.47 -11.37 -6.70
C SER A 168 -23.26 -10.99 -7.96
N GLU A 169 -22.93 -9.85 -8.57
CA GLU A 169 -23.62 -9.33 -9.76
C GLU A 169 -22.62 -9.03 -10.88
N ILE A 170 -22.96 -9.45 -12.10
CA ILE A 170 -22.14 -9.15 -13.28
C ILE A 170 -22.50 -7.74 -13.77
N PRO A 171 -21.57 -6.78 -13.76
CA PRO A 171 -21.88 -5.41 -14.18
C PRO A 171 -22.09 -5.34 -15.71
N ASN A 172 -23.07 -4.56 -16.12
CA ASN A 172 -23.35 -4.29 -17.54
C ASN A 172 -22.34 -3.32 -18.17
N ASP A 173 -21.73 -2.43 -17.38
CA ASP A 173 -20.71 -1.49 -17.85
C ASP A 173 -19.42 -2.24 -18.22
N PRO A 174 -18.94 -2.16 -19.49
CA PRO A 174 -17.70 -2.80 -19.92
C PRO A 174 -16.46 -2.43 -19.09
N LYS A 175 -16.39 -1.19 -18.54
CA LYS A 175 -15.29 -0.75 -17.69
C LYS A 175 -15.30 -1.48 -16.35
N LEU A 176 -16.46 -1.58 -15.72
CA LEU A 176 -16.64 -2.31 -14.46
C LEU A 176 -16.43 -3.81 -14.67
N PHE A 177 -16.90 -4.36 -15.81
CA PHE A 177 -16.70 -5.75 -16.17
C PHE A 177 -15.23 -6.14 -16.22
N ARG A 178 -14.34 -5.25 -16.67
CA ARG A 178 -12.89 -5.50 -16.67
C ARG A 178 -12.36 -5.77 -15.26
N HIS A 179 -12.71 -4.94 -14.28
CA HIS A 179 -12.28 -5.13 -12.90
C HIS A 179 -12.95 -6.34 -12.25
N HIS A 180 -14.25 -6.52 -12.48
CA HIS A 180 -15.01 -7.68 -12.03
C HIS A 180 -14.37 -9.00 -12.52
N ASN A 181 -14.10 -9.12 -13.82
CA ASN A 181 -13.46 -10.31 -14.37
C ASN A 181 -12.02 -10.49 -13.86
N LYS A 182 -11.26 -9.39 -13.66
CA LYS A 182 -9.91 -9.47 -13.07
C LYS A 182 -9.97 -10.03 -11.65
N LEU A 183 -10.85 -9.51 -10.79
CA LEU A 183 -11.02 -10.00 -9.42
C LEU A 183 -11.42 -11.48 -9.40
N ARG A 184 -12.35 -11.88 -10.26
CA ARG A 184 -12.76 -13.29 -10.43
C ARG A 184 -11.57 -14.20 -10.79
N LEU A 185 -10.67 -13.75 -11.65
CA LEU A 185 -9.44 -14.49 -11.99
C LEU A 185 -8.47 -14.56 -10.79
N CYS A 186 -8.34 -13.48 -10.02
CA CYS A 186 -7.54 -13.49 -8.79
C CYS A 186 -8.05 -14.53 -7.78
N PHE A 187 -9.37 -14.67 -7.61
CA PHE A 187 -9.94 -15.73 -6.78
C PHE A 187 -9.62 -17.13 -7.30
N LYS A 188 -9.71 -17.36 -8.62
CA LYS A 188 -9.33 -18.64 -9.22
C LYS A 188 -7.86 -18.99 -8.94
N ASP A 189 -6.97 -18.01 -9.07
CA ASP A 189 -5.55 -18.23 -8.80
C ASP A 189 -5.27 -18.42 -7.30
N PHE A 190 -5.94 -17.67 -6.43
CA PHE A 190 -5.87 -17.82 -4.99
C PHE A 190 -6.28 -19.23 -4.54
N THR A 191 -7.39 -19.78 -5.05
CA THR A 191 -7.86 -21.13 -4.68
C THR A 191 -6.98 -22.29 -5.18
N LYS A 192 -6.07 -22.05 -6.12
CA LYS A 192 -5.14 -23.06 -6.64
C LYS A 192 -3.85 -23.17 -5.82
N ARG A 193 -3.61 -22.22 -4.91
CA ARG A 193 -2.44 -22.20 -4.02
C ARG A 193 -2.78 -22.90 -2.73
#